data_AF-A0A4S2G453-F1
#
_entry.id   AF-A0A4S2G453-F1
#
_cell.length_a   1.000
_cell.length_b   1.000
_cell.length_c   1.000
_cell.angle_alpha   90.00
_cell.angle_beta   90.00
_cell.angle_gamma   90.00
#
_symmetry.space_group_name_H-M   'P 1'
#
loop_
_entity.id
_entity.type
_entity.pdbx_description
1 polymer ?
#
loop_
_entity_poly.entity_id
_entity_poly.type
_entity_poly.pdbx_seq_one_letter_code
_entity_poly.pdbx_strand_id
1 'polypeptide(L)'
;MEAIAEESAKVEQPNVNKADDKVIINDVISEDANISQYRKMKKKHPDAIILMRVGDFYECFADDAELAADILGITLTKRKNGKGSIYLAGFPHHALDSYLPKLVRAGKRVAICEKAEK
;
A
#
# COMPACT_ATOMS: atom_id res chain seq x y z
N MET A 1 23.37 -38.59 -8.58
CA MET A 1 23.44 -37.12 -8.42
C MET A 1 22.26 -36.57 -9.19
N GLU A 2 21.09 -36.62 -8.57
CA GLU A 2 19.82 -36.32 -9.22
C GLU A 2 19.41 -34.89 -8.88
N ALA A 3 19.01 -34.17 -9.94
CA ALA A 3 18.62 -32.78 -9.93
C ALA A 3 17.28 -32.58 -9.21
N ILE A 4 17.23 -31.52 -8.42
CA ILE A 4 16.07 -31.03 -7.68
C ILE A 4 14.95 -30.55 -8.61
N ALA A 5 13.73 -30.90 -8.22
CA ALA A 5 12.47 -30.66 -8.90
C ALA A 5 12.05 -29.19 -8.97
N GLU A 6 11.51 -28.77 -10.11
CA GLU A 6 10.66 -27.60 -10.26
C GLU A 6 9.27 -27.90 -9.69
N GLU A 7 8.93 -27.31 -8.55
CA GLU A 7 7.55 -27.32 -8.03
C GLU A 7 6.79 -26.10 -8.57
N SER A 8 5.76 -26.42 -9.36
CA SER A 8 4.85 -25.49 -10.02
C SER A 8 4.00 -24.73 -9.00
N ALA A 9 3.93 -23.40 -9.16
CA ALA A 9 3.06 -22.53 -8.40
C ALA A 9 1.58 -22.90 -8.63
N LYS A 10 0.90 -23.35 -7.58
CA LYS A 10 -0.55 -23.65 -7.59
C LYS A 10 -1.33 -22.33 -7.51
N VAL A 11 -1.97 -21.97 -8.61
CA VAL A 11 -2.91 -20.84 -8.69
C VAL A 11 -4.23 -21.26 -8.06
N GLU A 12 -4.56 -20.71 -6.89
CA GLU A 12 -5.86 -20.91 -6.24
C GLU A 12 -6.90 -19.94 -6.84
N GLN A 13 -7.97 -20.51 -7.41
CA GLN A 13 -9.06 -19.77 -8.06
C GLN A 13 -10.02 -19.16 -7.02
N PRO A 14 -10.73 -18.05 -7.35
CA PRO A 14 -11.68 -17.44 -6.44
C PRO A 14 -12.94 -18.32 -6.26
N ASN A 15 -13.32 -18.58 -5.01
CA ASN A 15 -14.54 -19.29 -4.66
C ASN A 15 -15.76 -18.35 -4.74
N VAL A 16 -16.74 -18.67 -5.58
CA VAL A 16 -18.02 -17.95 -5.69
C VAL A 16 -19.10 -18.85 -5.09
N ASN A 17 -19.56 -18.53 -3.88
CA ASN A 17 -20.75 -19.16 -3.29
C ASN A 17 -21.96 -18.25 -3.51
N LYS A 18 -23.03 -18.83 -4.05
CA LYS A 18 -24.34 -18.20 -4.26
C LYS A 18 -25.34 -18.75 -3.23
N ALA A 19 -26.23 -17.84 -2.81
CA ALA A 19 -27.57 -18.05 -2.23
C ALA A 19 -27.72 -18.07 -0.71
N ASP A 20 -27.88 -16.87 -0.14
CA ASP A 20 -28.93 -16.52 0.83
C ASP A 20 -29.13 -14.99 0.88
N ASP A 21 -30.38 -14.55 0.76
CA ASP A 21 -30.84 -13.15 0.69
C ASP A 21 -30.75 -12.39 2.03
N LYS A 22 -29.57 -12.41 2.64
CA LYS A 22 -29.10 -11.37 3.57
C LYS A 22 -27.75 -10.92 3.07
N VAL A 23 -27.70 -9.73 2.49
CA VAL A 23 -26.43 -9.00 2.38
C VAL A 23 -26.03 -8.61 3.80
N ILE A 24 -25.46 -9.56 4.54
CA ILE A 24 -24.56 -9.23 5.63
C ILE A 24 -23.38 -8.61 4.92
N ILE A 25 -23.41 -7.27 4.80
CA ILE A 25 -22.20 -6.51 4.59
C ILE A 25 -21.42 -6.76 5.88
N ASN A 26 -20.65 -7.86 5.91
CA ASN A 26 -19.49 -7.96 6.78
C ASN A 26 -18.62 -6.82 6.30
N ASP A 27 -18.86 -5.65 6.87
CA ASP A 27 -18.02 -4.47 6.76
C ASP A 27 -16.72 -4.83 7.47
N VAL A 28 -15.94 -5.68 6.80
CA VAL A 28 -14.50 -5.64 6.88
C VAL A 28 -14.18 -4.22 6.49
N ILE A 29 -13.97 -3.36 7.49
CA ILE A 29 -13.54 -1.97 7.31
C ILE A 29 -12.35 -2.03 6.35
N SER A 30 -12.61 -1.73 5.08
CA SER A 30 -11.80 -2.27 3.99
C SER A 30 -10.57 -1.38 3.80
N GLU A 31 -9.40 -1.86 4.20
CA GLU A 31 -8.10 -1.21 3.90
C GLU A 31 -7.86 -1.03 2.38
N ASP A 32 -8.61 -1.75 1.55
CA ASP A 32 -8.72 -1.51 0.11
C ASP A 32 -9.19 -0.09 -0.24
N ALA A 33 -9.89 0.61 0.67
CA ALA A 33 -10.30 1.99 0.46
C ALA A 33 -9.09 2.93 0.32
N ASN A 34 -8.08 2.77 1.18
CA ASN A 34 -6.85 3.57 1.13
C ASN A 34 -6.03 3.23 -0.12
N ILE A 35 -5.93 1.94 -0.48
CA ILE A 35 -5.23 1.48 -1.69
C ILE A 35 -5.95 2.00 -2.96
N SER A 36 -7.27 1.99 -2.97
CA SER A 36 -8.09 2.52 -4.06
C SER A 36 -7.91 4.03 -4.22
N GLN A 37 -7.90 4.78 -3.11
CA GLN A 37 -7.62 6.22 -3.12
C GLN A 37 -6.19 6.52 -3.56
N TYR A 38 -5.21 5.78 -3.07
CA TYR A 38 -3.82 5.84 -3.52
C TYR A 38 -3.73 5.70 -5.04
N ARG A 39 -4.36 4.65 -5.62
CA ARG A 39 -4.37 4.44 -7.08
C ARG A 39 -4.99 5.60 -7.84
N LYS A 40 -6.06 6.22 -7.31
CA LYS A 40 -6.68 7.41 -7.92
C LYS A 40 -5.74 8.62 -7.88
N MET A 41 -5.04 8.83 -6.77
CA MET A 41 -4.08 9.94 -6.64
C MET A 41 -2.84 9.70 -7.48
N LYS A 42 -2.33 8.48 -7.55
CA LYS A 42 -1.20 8.10 -8.40
C LYS A 42 -1.49 8.31 -9.88
N LYS A 43 -2.74 8.11 -10.33
CA LYS A 43 -3.16 8.48 -11.70
C LYS A 43 -3.09 9.98 -11.98
N LYS A 44 -3.35 10.83 -10.97
CA LYS A 44 -3.26 12.30 -11.09
C LYS A 44 -1.83 12.81 -10.94
N HIS A 45 -1.02 12.11 -10.16
CA HIS A 45 0.35 12.46 -9.83
C HIS A 45 1.27 11.24 -10.00
N PRO A 46 1.54 10.81 -11.24
CA PRO A 46 2.35 9.61 -11.49
C PRO A 46 3.79 9.75 -10.96
N ASP A 47 4.37 10.94 -11.06
CA ASP A 47 5.75 11.23 -10.65
C ASP A 47 5.92 11.55 -9.16
N ALA A 48 4.83 11.52 -8.38
CA ALA A 48 4.87 11.84 -6.96
C ALA A 48 4.73 10.60 -6.08
N ILE A 49 5.49 10.58 -4.98
CA ILE A 49 5.28 9.66 -3.87
C ILE A 49 4.03 10.12 -3.12
N ILE A 50 3.02 9.26 -3.06
CA ILE A 50 1.77 9.56 -2.39
C ILE A 50 1.85 9.08 -0.94
N LEU A 51 1.94 10.03 0.00
CA LEU A 51 1.84 9.77 1.43
C LEU A 51 0.38 9.86 1.86
N MET A 52 -0.19 8.75 2.27
CA MET A 52 -1.55 8.67 2.81
C MET A 52 -1.49 8.69 4.34
N ARG A 53 -2.18 9.63 4.98
CA ARG A 53 -2.27 9.64 6.44
C ARG A 53 -3.30 8.62 6.91
N VAL A 54 -2.83 7.63 7.67
CA VAL A 54 -3.64 6.56 8.27
C VAL A 54 -3.41 6.60 9.78
N GLY A 55 -4.32 7.26 10.49
CA GLY A 55 -4.17 7.52 11.93
C GLY A 55 -2.90 8.33 12.23
N ASP A 56 -2.01 7.72 13.01
CA ASP A 56 -0.73 8.30 13.43
C ASP A 56 0.43 8.05 12.47
N PHE A 57 0.19 7.44 11.31
CA PHE A 57 1.24 7.10 10.34
C PHE A 57 0.99 7.75 8.99
N TYR A 58 2.08 8.07 8.29
CA TYR A 58 2.07 8.26 6.85
C TYR A 58 2.49 6.98 6.17
N GLU A 59 1.68 6.51 5.24
CA GLU A 59 1.88 5.26 4.51
C GLU A 59 1.97 5.49 2.99
N CYS A 60 2.89 4.79 2.35
CA CYS A 60 3.01 4.62 0.91
C CYS A 60 2.68 3.18 0.52
N PHE A 61 2.26 2.98 -0.73
CA PHE A 61 1.87 1.68 -1.26
C PHE A 61 2.60 1.37 -2.57
N ALA A 62 2.69 0.07 -2.89
CA ALA A 62 3.26 -0.43 -4.14
C ALA A 62 4.68 0.13 -4.41
N ASP A 63 4.93 0.65 -5.62
CA ASP A 63 6.23 1.18 -6.04
C ASP A 63 6.71 2.35 -5.16
N ASP A 64 5.77 3.20 -4.72
CA ASP A 64 6.09 4.32 -3.83
C ASP A 64 6.57 3.83 -2.46
N ALA A 65 6.11 2.66 -2.01
CA ALA A 65 6.59 2.05 -0.78
C ALA A 65 8.04 1.60 -0.91
N GLU A 66 8.40 0.97 -2.03
CA GLU A 66 9.77 0.52 -2.30
C GLU A 66 10.73 1.71 -2.39
N LEU A 67 10.34 2.76 -3.12
CA LEU A 67 11.11 4.00 -3.22
C LEU A 67 11.24 4.73 -1.88
N ALA A 68 10.15 4.85 -1.12
CA ALA A 68 10.19 5.50 0.18
C ALA A 68 11.04 4.70 1.18
N ALA A 69 10.94 3.37 1.16
CA ALA A 69 11.77 2.50 2.00
C ALA A 69 13.26 2.67 1.71
N ASP A 70 13.65 2.68 0.44
CA ASP A 70 15.03 2.88 0.00
C ASP A 70 15.57 4.26 0.40
N ILE A 71 14.85 5.34 0.06
CA ILE A 71 15.31 6.72 0.28
C ILE A 71 15.32 7.07 1.77
N LEU A 72 14.31 6.65 2.52
CA LEU A 72 14.15 7.01 3.93
C LEU A 72 14.86 6.03 4.88
N GLY A 73 15.24 4.85 4.38
CA GLY A 73 15.80 3.77 5.20
C GLY A 73 14.78 3.21 6.19
N ILE A 74 13.51 3.11 5.79
CA ILE A 74 12.42 2.58 6.63
C ILE A 74 12.04 1.16 6.21
N THR A 75 11.37 0.44 7.12
CA THR A 75 10.96 -0.94 6.88
C THR A 75 9.93 -1.03 5.75
N LEU A 76 10.30 -1.73 4.66
CA LEU A 76 9.36 -2.19 3.64
C LEU A 76 8.64 -3.44 4.15
N THR A 77 7.32 -3.37 4.25
CA THR A 77 6.48 -4.51 4.63
C THR A 77 5.69 -4.98 3.42
N LYS A 78 5.49 -6.30 3.31
CA LYS A 78 4.65 -6.91 2.28
C LYS A 78 3.39 -7.44 2.92
N ARG A 79 2.24 -6.93 2.51
CA ARG A 79 0.94 -7.36 3.02
C ARG A 79 0.19 -8.17 1.99
N LYS A 80 -0.37 -9.30 2.43
CA LYS A 80 -1.32 -10.08 1.63
C LYS A 80 -2.70 -9.45 1.76
N ASN A 81 -3.30 -9.14 0.63
CA ASN A 81 -4.70 -8.80 0.48
C ASN A 81 -5.40 -9.95 -0.25
N GLY A 82 -6.73 -10.07 -0.16
CA GLY A 82 -7.48 -11.21 -0.71
C GLY A 82 -7.35 -11.43 -2.23
N LYS A 83 -6.72 -10.49 -2.96
CA LYS A 83 -6.45 -10.54 -4.41
C LYS A 83 -4.97 -10.53 -4.79
N GLY A 84 -4.04 -10.58 -3.83
CA GLY A 84 -2.59 -10.55 -4.08
C GLY A 84 -1.80 -9.91 -2.95
N SER A 85 -0.50 -9.66 -3.15
CA SER A 85 0.33 -8.95 -2.16
C SER A 85 0.68 -7.55 -2.61
N ILE A 86 0.66 -6.58 -1.69
CA ILE A 86 1.08 -5.20 -1.94
C ILE A 86 2.21 -4.83 -0.96
N TYR A 87 3.19 -4.07 -1.45
CA TYR A 87 4.20 -3.46 -0.59
C TYR A 87 3.64 -2.21 0.08
N LEU A 88 4.04 -2.02 1.33
CA LEU A 88 3.74 -0.84 2.13
C LEU A 88 5.00 -0.39 2.86
N ALA A 89 5.14 0.90 3.02
CA ALA A 89 6.19 1.51 3.83
C ALA A 89 5.59 2.74 4.50
N GLY A 90 5.92 2.97 5.75
CA GLY A 90 5.36 4.08 6.48
C GLY A 90 6.20 4.49 7.67
N PHE A 91 5.93 5.70 8.15
CA PHE A 91 6.61 6.29 9.29
C PHE A 91 5.61 7.08 10.16
N PRO A 92 5.92 7.30 11.46
CA PRO A 92 5.06 8.05 12.36
C PRO A 92 4.84 9.49 11.89
N HIS A 93 3.64 10.05 12.09
CA HIS A 93 3.27 11.37 11.56
C HIS A 93 4.22 12.50 11.99
N HIS A 94 4.72 12.45 13.22
CA HIS A 94 5.68 13.43 13.75
C HIS A 94 7.06 13.37 13.08
N ALA A 95 7.36 12.28 12.36
CA ALA A 95 8.60 12.16 11.61
C ALA A 95 8.50 12.78 10.20
N LEU A 96 7.35 13.31 9.81
CA LEU A 96 7.14 13.96 8.50
C LEU A 96 8.14 15.09 8.25
N ASP A 97 8.34 15.98 9.22
CA ASP A 97 9.28 17.10 9.08
C ASP A 97 10.74 16.64 8.88
N SER A 98 11.07 15.43 9.33
CA SER A 98 12.40 14.84 9.15
C SER A 98 12.55 14.08 7.83
N TYR A 99 11.48 13.44 7.35
CA TYR A 99 11.51 12.58 6.16
C TYR A 99 11.13 13.30 4.86
N LEU A 100 10.22 14.27 4.92
CA LEU A 100 9.77 15.02 3.75
C LEU A 100 10.95 15.72 3.03
N PRO A 101 11.89 16.40 3.74
CA PRO A 101 13.05 17.00 3.09
C PRO A 101 14.00 15.98 2.44
N LYS A 102 14.06 14.73 2.93
CA LYS A 102 14.89 13.67 2.35
C LYS A 102 14.33 13.21 1.02
N LEU A 103 13.02 13.00 0.94
CA LEU A 103 12.34 12.65 -0.32
C LEU A 103 12.51 13.76 -1.37
N VAL A 104 12.32 15.02 -0.98
CA VAL A 104 12.49 16.17 -1.88
C VAL A 104 13.94 16.30 -2.35
N ARG A 105 14.92 16.14 -1.46
CA ARG A 105 16.36 16.18 -1.83
C ARG A 105 16.76 15.02 -2.73
N ALA A 106 16.08 13.88 -2.65
CA ALA A 106 16.24 12.76 -3.58
C ALA A 106 15.57 13.01 -4.95
N GLY A 107 15.07 14.24 -5.20
CA GLY A 107 14.44 14.62 -6.45
C GLY A 107 13.02 14.06 -6.63
N LYS A 108 12.41 13.53 -5.56
CA LYS A 108 11.05 13.00 -5.60
C LYS A 108 10.05 14.09 -5.25
N ARG A 109 8.98 14.19 -6.04
CA ARG A 109 7.80 14.98 -5.67
C ARG A 109 7.01 14.19 -4.64
N VAL A 110 6.43 14.87 -3.65
CA VAL A 110 5.67 14.21 -2.59
C VAL A 110 4.29 14.85 -2.53
N ALA A 111 3.24 14.03 -2.52
CA ALA A 111 1.87 14.46 -2.33
C ALA A 111 1.35 13.87 -1.01
N ILE A 112 0.91 14.73 -0.11
CA ILE A 112 0.39 14.34 1.20
C ILE A 112 -1.14 14.35 1.13
N CYS A 113 -1.75 13.22 1.45
CA CYS A 113 -3.18 13.04 1.52
C CYS A 113 -3.59 12.86 2.98
N GLU A 114 -4.17 13.90 3.57
CA GLU A 114 -4.79 13.81 4.89
C GLU A 114 -6.30 13.60 4.75
N LYS A 115 -6.87 12.77 5.63
CA LYS A 115 -8.32 12.65 5.73
C LYS A 115 -8.82 13.88 6.50
N ALA A 116 -9.45 14.82 5.80
CA ALA A 116 -10.16 15.92 6.45
C ALA A 116 -11.35 15.33 7.21
N GLU A 117 -11.25 15.26 8.54
CA GLU A 117 -12.42 15.03 9.39
C GLU A 117 -13.35 16.25 9.28
N LYS A 118 -14.64 15.97 9.18
CA LYS A 118 -15.72 16.96 9.17
C LYS A 118 -16.34 17.04 10.56
#